data_AF-A0A962UPC9-F1
#
_entry.id   AF-A0A962UPC9-F1
#
_cell.length_a   1.000
_cell.length_b   1.000
_cell.length_c   1.000
_cell.angle_alpha   90.00
_cell.angle_beta   90.00
_cell.angle_gamma   90.00
#
_symmetry.space_group_name_H-M   'P 1'
#
loop_
_entity.id
_entity.type
_entity.pdbx_description
1 polymer ?
#
loop_
_entity_poly.entity_id
_entity_poly.type
_entity_poly.pdbx_seq_one_letter_code
_entity_poly.pdbx_strand_id
1 'polypeptide(L)'
;RCLVCQNQNLADSNAELAVDLRRKTYEMVKQDKSEKEIADYMVDRYGEFVLYRPPLNSNTLLLWGGPFLILLIGLVLLIRTIRRRRSETSAAVDSAQLRQAASLLDSQQDTRKL
;
A
#
# COMPACT_ATOMS: atom_id res chain seq x y z
N ARG A 1 -23.46 8.97 -0.55
CA ARG A 1 -24.19 8.28 0.55
C ARG A 1 -24.61 9.37 1.53
N CYS A 2 -25.85 9.40 2.03
CA CYS A 2 -26.26 10.45 2.97
C CYS A 2 -25.60 10.23 4.34
N LEU A 3 -24.91 11.24 4.87
CA LEU A 3 -24.21 11.17 6.17
C LEU A 3 -25.18 11.24 7.37
N VAL A 4 -26.42 11.66 7.11
CA VAL A 4 -27.45 11.91 8.14
C VAL A 4 -28.49 10.79 8.19
N CYS A 5 -28.70 10.10 7.08
CA CYS A 5 -29.61 8.95 7.01
C CYS A 5 -28.79 7.65 7.00
N GLN A 6 -28.90 6.87 8.08
CA GLN A 6 -28.32 5.53 8.13
C GLN A 6 -28.79 4.70 6.93
N ASN A 7 -27.85 4.29 6.07
CA ASN A 7 -28.02 3.29 5.01
C ASN A 7 -29.05 3.59 3.89
N GLN A 8 -29.10 4.82 3.36
CA GLN A 8 -29.88 5.10 2.14
C GLN A 8 -29.05 5.72 1.01
N ASN A 9 -29.43 5.40 -0.23
CA ASN A 9 -28.78 5.92 -1.44
C ASN A 9 -29.12 7.40 -1.65
N LEU A 10 -28.15 8.21 -2.04
CA LEU A 10 -28.30 9.67 -2.21
C LEU A 10 -29.35 10.03 -3.28
N ALA A 11 -29.58 9.13 -4.24
CA ALA A 11 -30.61 9.28 -5.27
C ALA A 11 -32.05 9.18 -4.73
N ASP A 12 -32.27 8.34 -3.70
CA ASP A 12 -33.60 8.04 -3.12
C ASP A 12 -33.87 8.73 -1.77
N SER A 13 -32.84 9.25 -1.10
CA SER A 13 -33.04 9.96 0.17
C SER A 13 -33.63 11.36 -0.06
N ASN A 14 -34.79 11.61 0.54
CA ASN A 14 -35.40 12.95 0.69
C ASN A 14 -34.65 13.84 1.70
N ALA A 15 -33.35 13.66 1.85
CA ALA A 15 -32.53 14.59 2.61
C ALA A 15 -32.61 15.96 1.92
N GLU A 16 -32.84 17.02 2.70
CA GLU A 16 -32.90 18.40 2.21
C GLU A 16 -31.70 18.76 1.32
N LEU A 17 -30.53 18.20 1.66
CA LEU A 17 -29.29 18.31 0.88
C LEU A 17 -29.40 17.73 -0.54
N ALA A 18 -30.05 16.58 -0.74
CA ALA A 18 -30.18 15.96 -2.05
C ALA A 18 -31.11 16.76 -2.98
N VAL A 19 -32.13 17.41 -2.42
CA VAL A 19 -33.03 18.31 -3.17
C VAL A 19 -32.28 19.57 -3.59
N ASP A 20 -31.47 20.14 -2.71
CA ASP A 20 -30.67 21.34 -3.01
C ASP A 20 -29.61 21.06 -4.10
N LEU A 21 -28.91 19.94 -4.00
CA LEU A 21 -27.93 19.50 -5.00
C LEU A 21 -28.54 19.35 -6.40
N ARG A 22 -29.73 18.73 -6.52
CA ARG A 22 -30.43 18.57 -7.81
C ARG A 22 -30.85 19.91 -8.40
N ARG A 23 -31.41 20.79 -7.57
CA ARG A 23 -31.82 22.15 -7.99
C ARG A 23 -30.63 22.93 -8.52
N LYS A 24 -29.52 22.92 -7.79
CA LYS A 24 -28.34 23.69 -8.16
C LYS A 24 -27.63 23.13 -9.39
N THR A 25 -27.56 21.81 -9.52
CA THR A 25 -27.05 21.17 -10.73
C THR A 25 -27.89 21.56 -11.94
N TYR A 26 -29.22 21.53 -11.82
CA TYR A 26 -30.12 21.94 -12.91
C TYR A 26 -29.93 23.40 -13.31
N GLU A 27 -29.77 24.32 -12.35
CA GLU A 27 -29.45 25.73 -12.62
C GLU A 27 -28.15 25.89 -13.42
N MET A 28 -27.09 25.16 -13.05
CA MET A 28 -25.79 25.26 -13.72
C MET A 28 -25.79 24.62 -15.11
N VAL A 29 -26.51 23.50 -15.29
CA VAL A 29 -26.72 22.91 -16.63
C VAL A 29 -27.45 23.90 -17.54
N LYS A 30 -28.47 24.60 -17.02
CA LYS A 30 -29.17 25.66 -17.77
C LYS A 30 -28.27 26.87 -18.07
N GLN A 31 -27.17 27.04 -17.34
CA GLN A 31 -26.15 28.07 -17.58
C GLN A 31 -25.03 27.60 -18.53
N ASP A 32 -25.21 26.48 -19.23
CA ASP A 32 -24.22 25.86 -20.12
C ASP A 32 -22.87 25.59 -19.45
N LYS A 33 -22.88 25.32 -18.14
CA LYS A 33 -21.67 24.94 -17.41
C LYS A 33 -21.23 23.51 -17.76
N SER A 34 -19.92 23.31 -17.84
CA SER A 34 -19.36 21.99 -18.11
C SER A 34 -19.52 21.06 -16.90
N GLU A 35 -19.57 19.74 -17.15
CA GLU A 35 -19.66 18.73 -16.09
C GLU A 35 -18.54 18.88 -15.05
N LYS A 36 -17.34 19.29 -15.48
CA LYS A 36 -16.20 19.51 -14.60
C LYS A 36 -16.40 20.72 -13.70
N GLU A 37 -16.86 21.85 -14.22
CA GLU A 37 -17.17 23.04 -13.41
C GLU A 37 -18.29 22.76 -12.40
N ILE A 38 -19.31 22.00 -12.82
CA ILE A 38 -20.42 21.58 -11.97
C ILE A 38 -19.89 20.70 -10.82
N ALA A 39 -19.07 19.70 -11.14
CA ALA A 39 -18.47 18.82 -10.15
C ALA A 39 -17.55 19.58 -9.18
N ASP A 40 -16.69 20.45 -9.70
CA ASP A 40 -15.73 21.23 -8.90
C ASP A 40 -16.48 22.18 -7.95
N TYR A 41 -17.55 22.85 -8.40
CA TYR A 41 -18.43 23.67 -7.54
C TYR A 41 -19.10 22.84 -6.44
N MET A 42 -19.56 21.64 -6.77
CA MET A 42 -20.22 20.76 -5.80
C MET A 42 -19.24 20.25 -4.74
N VAL A 43 -17.98 19.96 -5.11
CA VAL A 43 -16.93 19.60 -4.16
C VAL A 43 -16.58 20.77 -3.24
N ASP A 44 -16.37 21.96 -3.82
CA ASP A 44 -15.96 23.14 -3.05
C ASP A 44 -17.00 23.52 -2.00
N ARG A 45 -18.29 23.43 -2.36
CA ARG A 45 -19.39 23.85 -1.48
C ARG A 45 -19.92 22.76 -0.55
N TYR A 46 -19.92 21.49 -0.98
CA TYR A 46 -20.59 20.39 -0.28
C TYR A 46 -19.66 19.19 0.03
N GLY A 47 -18.40 19.23 -0.39
CA GLY A 47 -17.36 18.24 -0.08
C GLY A 47 -17.23 17.09 -1.09
N GLU A 48 -16.11 16.38 -1.02
CA GLU A 48 -15.74 15.31 -1.97
C GLU A 48 -16.68 14.09 -1.95
N PHE A 49 -17.45 13.92 -0.87
CA PHE A 49 -18.37 12.79 -0.70
C PHE A 49 -19.64 12.89 -1.55
N VAL A 50 -19.85 14.02 -2.23
CA VAL A 50 -20.97 14.23 -3.16
C VAL A 50 -20.71 13.51 -4.49
N LEU A 51 -19.45 13.38 -4.91
CA LEU A 51 -19.12 12.61 -6.10
C LEU A 51 -19.17 11.10 -5.82
N TYR A 52 -19.78 10.36 -6.74
CA TYR A 52 -19.76 8.89 -6.73
C TYR A 52 -18.35 8.34 -7.00
N ARG A 53 -17.54 9.07 -7.78
CA ARG A 53 -16.14 8.77 -8.06
C ARG A 53 -15.29 9.94 -7.58
N PRO A 54 -14.81 9.95 -6.34
CA PRO A 54 -13.85 10.95 -5.92
C PRO A 54 -12.62 10.84 -6.84
N PRO A 55 -12.09 11.97 -7.36
CA PRO A 55 -10.85 11.95 -8.11
C PRO A 55 -9.74 11.31 -7.26
N LEU A 56 -8.74 10.70 -7.90
CA LEU A 56 -7.60 10.10 -7.21
C LEU A 56 -6.77 11.21 -6.54
N ASN A 57 -7.17 11.57 -5.32
CA ASN A 57 -6.49 12.59 -4.51
C ASN A 57 -5.22 12.02 -3.88
N SER A 58 -4.24 12.90 -3.62
CA SER A 58 -2.94 12.53 -3.03
C SER A 58 -3.07 11.80 -1.68
N ASN A 59 -4.12 12.08 -0.91
CA ASN A 59 -4.42 11.37 0.34
C ASN A 59 -4.72 9.88 0.10
N THR A 60 -5.43 9.55 -0.98
CA THR A 60 -5.70 8.16 -1.36
C THR A 60 -4.39 7.48 -1.75
N LEU A 61 -3.51 8.14 -2.50
CA LEU A 61 -2.20 7.59 -2.85
C LEU A 61 -1.32 7.32 -1.62
N LEU A 62 -1.32 8.20 -0.62
CA LEU A 62 -0.56 7.99 0.61
C LEU A 62 -1.11 6.81 1.43
N LEU A 63 -2.44 6.73 1.57
CA LEU A 63 -3.10 5.66 2.32
C LEU A 63 -2.84 4.29 1.69
N TRP A 64 -2.83 4.22 0.36
CA TRP A 64 -2.58 3.01 -0.39
C TRP A 64 -1.10 2.70 -0.56
N GLY A 65 -0.22 3.70 -0.56
CA GLY A 65 1.23 3.55 -0.63
C GLY A 65 1.86 3.10 0.70
N GLY A 66 1.28 3.49 1.83
CA GLY A 66 1.75 3.15 3.18
C GLY A 66 2.01 1.66 3.41
N PRO A 67 1.06 0.75 3.09
CA PRO A 67 1.25 -0.69 3.23
C PRO A 67 2.45 -1.23 2.43
N PHE A 68 2.63 -0.78 1.19
CA PHE A 68 3.76 -1.20 0.35
C PHE A 68 5.09 -0.68 0.88
N LEU A 69 5.12 0.54 1.42
CA LEU A 69 6.31 1.11 2.03
C LEU A 69 6.77 0.28 3.25
N ILE A 70 5.83 -0.06 4.14
CA ILE A 70 6.10 -0.89 5.32
C ILE A 70 6.61 -2.27 4.90
N LEU A 71 5.98 -2.89 3.89
CA LEU A 71 6.39 -4.18 3.37
C LEU A 71 7.81 -4.12 2.78
N LEU A 72 8.13 -3.09 2.00
CA LEU A 72 9.47 -2.88 1.46
C LEU A 72 10.52 -2.75 2.56
N ILE A 73 10.24 -1.94 3.59
CA ILE A 73 11.15 -1.75 4.72
C ILE A 73 11.39 -3.09 5.43
N GLY A 74 10.33 -3.85 5.72
CA GLY A 74 10.43 -5.17 6.34
C GLY A 74 11.26 -6.15 5.50
N LEU A 75 11.03 -6.19 4.19
CA LEU A 75 11.76 -7.05 3.26
C LEU A 75 13.26 -6.70 3.20
N VAL A 76 13.59 -5.41 3.15
CA VAL A 76 14.98 -4.93 3.14
C VAL A 76 15.70 -5.33 4.43
N LEU A 77 15.06 -5.14 5.60
CA LEU A 77 15.62 -5.54 6.89
C LEU A 77 15.82 -7.05 6.99
N LEU A 78 14.86 -7.84 6.52
CA LEU A 78 14.95 -9.30 6.47
C LEU A 78 16.13 -9.76 5.60
N ILE A 79 16.26 -9.24 4.37
CA ILE A 79 17.37 -9.59 3.48
C ILE A 79 18.71 -9.19 4.12
N ARG A 80 18.79 -8.00 4.71
CA ARG A 80 20.03 -7.50 5.33
C ARG A 80 20.46 -8.35 6.52
N THR A 81 19.51 -8.78 7.35
CA THR A 81 19.78 -9.64 8.52
C THR A 81 20.20 -11.04 8.10
N ILE A 82 19.54 -11.64 7.11
CA ILE A 82 19.93 -12.95 6.57
C ILE A 82 21.33 -12.89 5.94
N ARG A 83 21.63 -11.86 5.13
CA ARG A 83 22.96 -11.71 4.51
C ARG A 83 24.06 -11.51 5.55
N ARG A 84 23.80 -10.73 6.60
CA ARG A 84 24.76 -10.54 7.69
C ARG A 84 25.05 -11.85 8.43
N ARG A 85 24.01 -12.60 8.80
CA ARG A 85 24.17 -13.92 9.43
C ARG A 85 24.90 -14.90 8.52
N ARG A 86 24.57 -14.93 7.23
CA ARG A 86 25.29 -15.79 6.27
C ARG A 86 26.77 -15.42 6.17
N SER A 87 27.13 -14.15 6.24
CA SER A 87 28.54 -13.73 6.23
C SER A 87 29.29 -14.21 7.48
N GLU A 88 28.69 -14.10 8.66
CA GLU A 88 29.29 -14.56 9.92
C GLU A 88 29.37 -16.09 9.99
N THR A 89 28.30 -16.80 9.61
CA THR A 89 28.28 -18.26 9.57
C THR A 89 29.20 -18.81 8.48
N SER A 90 29.24 -18.24 7.27
CA SER A 90 30.10 -18.75 6.19
C SER A 90 31.59 -18.57 6.50
N ALA A 91 31.99 -17.48 7.16
CA ALA A 91 33.37 -17.28 7.59
C ALA A 91 33.79 -18.26 8.72
N ALA A 92 32.88 -18.57 9.64
CA ALA A 92 33.13 -19.56 10.71
C ALA A 92 33.15 -21.01 10.19
N VAL A 93 32.26 -21.34 9.25
CA VAL A 93 32.14 -22.65 8.60
C VAL A 93 33.38 -22.93 7.75
N ASP A 94 33.83 -21.99 6.92
CA ASP A 94 34.93 -22.23 5.99
C ASP A 94 36.25 -22.57 6.71
N SER A 95 36.66 -21.74 7.69
CA SER A 95 37.93 -21.95 8.41
C SER A 95 37.94 -23.18 9.34
N ALA A 96 36.82 -23.49 10.01
CA ALA A 96 36.72 -24.62 10.92
C ALA A 96 36.52 -25.95 10.17
N GLN A 97 35.69 -25.97 9.12
CA GLN A 97 35.40 -27.18 8.35
C GLN A 97 36.59 -27.59 7.47
N LEU A 98 37.35 -26.63 6.91
CA LEU A 98 38.57 -26.96 6.16
C LEU A 98 39.61 -27.69 7.02
N ARG A 99 39.80 -27.25 8.27
CA ARG A 99 40.72 -27.91 9.21
C ARG A 99 40.25 -29.31 9.61
N GLN A 100 38.95 -29.46 9.85
CA GLN A 100 38.37 -30.76 10.20
C GLN A 100 38.44 -31.73 9.01
N ALA A 101 38.10 -31.28 7.80
CA ALA A 101 38.22 -32.08 6.58
C ALA A 101 39.67 -32.52 6.33
N ALA A 102 40.66 -31.63 6.55
CA ALA A 102 42.07 -31.97 6.42
C ALA A 102 42.50 -33.08 7.41
N SER A 103 42.07 -33.01 8.67
CA SER A 103 42.40 -34.06 9.67
C SER A 103 41.75 -35.41 9.37
N LEU A 104 40.54 -35.41 8.81
CA LEU A 104 39.85 -36.65 8.43
C LEU A 104 40.53 -37.34 7.24
N LEU A 105 40.99 -36.55 6.27
CA LEU A 105 41.75 -37.06 5.13
C LEU A 105 43.09 -37.68 5.56
N ASP A 106 43.78 -37.06 6.51
CA ASP A 106 45.05 -37.56 7.05
C ASP A 106 44.85 -38.89 7.81
N SER A 107 43.83 -38.96 8.69
CA SER A 107 43.48 -40.21 9.41
C SER A 107 43.09 -41.36 8.48
N GLN A 108 42.40 -41.06 7.37
CA GLN A 108 42.06 -42.06 6.36
C GLN A 108 43.28 -42.52 5.55
N GLN A 109 44.23 -41.62 5.29
CA GLN A 109 45.47 -41.99 4.60
C GLN A 109 46.36 -42.88 5.46
N ASP A 110 46.41 -42.63 6.77
CA ASP A 110 47.18 -43.44 7.72
C ASP A 110 46.57 -44.85 7.87
N THR A 111 45.24 -44.93 7.98
CA THR A 111 44.50 -46.21 8.02
C THR A 111 44.65 -47.03 6.73
N ARG A 112 44.85 -46.39 5.57
CA ARG A 112 45.01 -47.07 4.27
C ARG A 112 46.44 -47.58 4.02
N LYS A 113 47.44 -47.07 4.75
CA LYS A 113 48.86 -47.48 4.60
C LYS A 113 49.27 -48.67 5.46
N LEU A 114 48.46 -49.02 6.46
CA LEU A 114 48.54 -50.25 7.25
C LEU A 114 47.90 -51.43 6.50
#